data_AF-A0ABD3M648-F1
#
_entry.id   AF-A0ABD3M648-F1
#
_cell.length_a   1.000
_cell.length_b   1.000
_cell.length_c   1.000
_cell.angle_alpha   90.00
_cell.angle_beta   90.00
_cell.angle_gamma   90.00
#
_symmetry.space_group_name_H-M   'P 1'
#
loop_
_entity.id
_entity.type
_entity.pdbx_description
1 polymer ?
#
loop_
_entity_poly.entity_id
_entity_poly.type
_entity_poly.pdbx_seq_one_letter_code
_entity_poly.pdbx_strand_id
1 'polypeptide(L)'
;MIAAAATTVLSSSRTAAARAVVGQQQQQRRTIVNWMTNYPDRVMEMKKIQMKGGTCLGAENPTWLKQPGDVATAAFGAGLVAYGAVLCSVGFYRLATGKGKKE
;
A
#
# COMPACT_ATOMS: atom_id res chain seq x y z
N MET A 1 59.95 21.44 -13.29
CA MET A 1 58.91 22.30 -12.64
C MET A 1 57.55 22.31 -13.37
N ILE A 2 57.44 21.85 -14.63
CA ILE A 2 56.18 21.88 -15.40
C ILE A 2 55.17 20.80 -14.95
N ALA A 3 55.64 19.61 -14.58
CA ALA A 3 54.75 18.49 -14.20
C ALA A 3 53.95 18.72 -12.90
N ALA A 4 54.49 19.50 -11.96
CA ALA A 4 53.82 19.80 -10.69
C ALA A 4 52.65 20.78 -10.86
N ALA A 5 52.72 21.69 -11.83
CA ALA A 5 51.65 22.65 -12.11
C ALA A 5 50.39 21.94 -12.67
N ALA A 6 50.59 20.95 -13.55
CA ALA A 6 49.50 20.21 -14.18
C ALA A 6 48.70 19.35 -13.17
N THR A 7 49.38 18.71 -12.21
CA THR A 7 48.72 17.91 -11.15
C THR A 7 47.97 18.78 -10.14
N THR A 8 48.47 19.98 -9.86
CA THR A 8 47.82 20.92 -8.94
C THR A 8 46.55 21.50 -9.56
N VAL A 9 46.58 21.85 -10.86
CA VAL A 9 45.41 22.32 -11.61
C VAL A 9 44.33 21.24 -11.68
N LEU A 10 44.66 19.99 -12.06
CA LEU A 10 43.69 18.89 -12.11
C LEU A 10 43.03 18.61 -10.74
N SER A 11 43.79 18.70 -9.65
CA SER A 11 43.30 18.46 -8.28
C SER A 11 42.39 19.59 -7.80
N SER A 12 42.71 20.85 -8.14
CA SER A 12 41.87 22.02 -7.85
C SER A 12 40.55 22.01 -8.64
N SER A 13 40.55 21.53 -9.90
CA SER A 13 39.34 21.40 -10.71
C SER A 13 38.36 20.36 -10.14
N ARG A 14 38.87 19.22 -9.63
CA ARG A 14 38.04 18.19 -8.99
C ARG A 14 37.43 18.67 -7.68
N THR A 15 38.17 19.43 -6.88
CA THR A 15 37.67 19.97 -5.60
C THR A 15 36.70 21.13 -5.79
N ALA A 16 36.89 21.98 -6.81
CA ALA A 16 35.93 23.02 -7.18
C ALA A 16 34.62 22.42 -7.75
N ALA A 17 34.71 21.41 -8.62
CA ALA A 17 33.55 20.70 -9.14
C ALA A 17 32.80 19.92 -8.04
N ALA A 18 33.51 19.30 -7.10
CA ALA A 18 32.88 18.64 -5.94
C ALA A 18 32.13 19.62 -5.04
N ARG A 19 32.65 20.85 -4.87
CA ARG A 19 31.98 21.90 -4.09
C ARG A 19 30.78 22.51 -4.80
N ALA A 20 30.79 22.58 -6.13
CA ALA A 20 29.65 23.04 -6.92
C ALA A 20 28.44 22.08 -6.83
N VAL A 21 28.69 20.77 -6.76
CA VAL A 21 27.61 19.76 -6.62
C VAL A 21 26.97 19.77 -5.22
N VAL A 22 27.76 20.06 -4.17
CA VAL A 22 27.27 20.10 -2.78
C VAL A 22 26.32 21.28 -2.53
N GLY A 23 26.34 22.33 -3.35
CA GLY A 23 25.51 23.52 -3.18
C GLY A 23 24.09 23.43 -3.75
N GLN A 24 23.73 22.38 -4.52
CA GLN A 24 22.57 22.46 -5.42
C GLN A 24 21.41 21.49 -5.17
N GLN A 25 21.23 20.97 -3.95
CA GLN A 25 19.96 20.30 -3.61
C GLN A 25 19.40 20.73 -2.25
N GLN A 26 19.15 22.04 -2.09
CA GLN A 26 18.02 22.45 -1.27
C GLN A 26 16.74 22.13 -2.04
N GLN A 27 16.28 20.89 -1.90
CA GLN A 27 15.03 20.41 -2.46
C GLN A 27 13.90 21.27 -1.88
N GLN A 28 13.34 22.15 -2.73
CA GLN A 28 12.28 23.08 -2.35
C GLN A 28 11.10 22.26 -1.80
N ARG A 29 10.83 22.36 -0.48
CA ARG A 29 9.70 21.68 0.18
C ARG A 29 8.37 22.28 -0.28
N ARG A 30 7.95 21.97 -1.50
CA ARG A 30 6.61 22.32 -2.00
C ARG A 30 5.60 21.34 -1.40
N THR A 31 5.07 21.63 -0.23
CA THR A 31 4.23 20.70 0.57
C THR A 31 3.04 20.11 -0.22
N ILE A 32 2.24 20.94 -0.88
CA ILE A 32 1.05 20.49 -1.62
C ILE A 32 1.44 19.80 -2.94
N VAL A 33 2.39 20.37 -3.68
CA VAL A 33 2.88 19.78 -4.93
C VAL A 33 3.56 18.44 -4.65
N ASN A 34 4.27 18.29 -3.53
CA ASN A 34 4.88 17.03 -3.11
C ASN A 34 3.82 15.96 -2.84
N TRP A 35 2.66 16.31 -2.26
CA TRP A 35 1.56 15.35 -2.10
C TRP A 35 0.92 14.95 -3.46
N MET A 36 0.81 15.90 -4.40
CA MET A 36 0.23 15.65 -5.73
C MET A 36 1.19 14.95 -6.70
N THR A 37 2.50 15.15 -6.56
CA THR A 37 3.53 14.60 -7.47
C THR A 37 4.30 13.43 -6.88
N ASN A 38 4.43 13.37 -5.55
CA ASN A 38 4.80 12.18 -4.80
C ASN A 38 3.55 11.71 -4.04
N TYR A 39 2.55 11.22 -4.76
CA TYR A 39 1.70 10.20 -4.16
C TYR A 39 2.67 9.14 -3.64
N PRO A 40 2.71 8.82 -2.33
CA PRO A 40 3.62 7.80 -1.86
C PRO A 40 3.23 6.55 -2.63
N ASP A 41 4.11 6.11 -3.52
CA ASP A 41 3.82 5.06 -4.48
C ASP A 41 3.86 3.72 -3.72
N ARG A 42 2.81 3.54 -2.91
CA ARG A 42 2.61 2.45 -1.96
C ARG A 42 2.32 1.15 -2.69
N VAL A 43 2.21 1.20 -4.02
CA VAL A 43 2.08 0.05 -4.91
C VAL A 43 3.20 -0.96 -4.62
N MET A 44 4.45 -0.51 -4.48
CA MET A 44 5.56 -1.41 -4.18
C MET A 44 5.50 -1.99 -2.76
N GLU A 45 5.04 -1.22 -1.78
CA GLU A 45 4.81 -1.69 -0.41
C GLU A 45 3.69 -2.73 -0.33
N MET A 46 2.54 -2.44 -0.96
CA MET A 46 1.39 -3.33 -1.03
C MET A 46 1.72 -4.61 -1.81
N LYS A 47 2.45 -4.48 -2.92
CA LYS A 47 2.95 -5.62 -3.70
C LYS A 47 3.88 -6.49 -2.86
N LYS A 48 4.77 -5.90 -2.07
CA LYS A 48 5.66 -6.66 -1.15
C LYS A 48 4.86 -7.46 -0.13
N ILE A 49 3.79 -6.90 0.45
CA ILE A 49 2.91 -7.61 1.40
C ILE A 49 2.18 -8.76 0.70
N GLN A 50 1.59 -8.51 -0.47
CA GLN A 50 0.85 -9.52 -1.23
C GLN A 50 1.73 -10.67 -1.73
N MET A 51 2.98 -10.36 -2.12
CA MET A 51 3.97 -11.35 -2.59
C MET A 51 4.71 -12.06 -1.46
N LYS A 52 4.62 -11.59 -0.20
CA LYS A 52 5.29 -12.22 0.93
C LYS A 52 4.75 -13.65 1.12
N GLY A 53 5.64 -14.63 1.00
CA GLY A 53 5.31 -16.06 1.09
C GLY A 53 4.74 -16.67 -0.19
N GLY A 54 4.56 -15.92 -1.29
CA GLY A 54 3.98 -16.42 -2.54
C GLY A 54 2.46 -16.22 -2.65
N THR A 55 1.92 -16.41 -3.85
CA THR A 55 0.47 -16.31 -4.15
C THR A 55 -0.20 -17.67 -3.97
N CYS A 56 -1.44 -17.70 -3.48
CA CYS A 56 -2.22 -18.93 -3.28
C CYS A 56 -1.58 -19.93 -2.29
N LEU A 57 -1.19 -19.44 -1.11
CA LEU A 57 -0.60 -20.21 0.00
C LEU A 57 -1.53 -21.28 0.63
N GLY A 58 -2.63 -21.64 -0.01
CA GLY A 58 -3.61 -22.60 0.50
C GLY A 58 -4.54 -22.01 1.57
N ALA A 59 -5.28 -22.89 2.23
CA ALA A 59 -6.35 -22.53 3.18
C ALA A 59 -5.82 -21.86 4.45
N GLU A 60 -4.56 -22.12 4.83
CA GLU A 60 -3.99 -21.63 6.09
C GLU A 60 -3.60 -20.15 6.05
N ASN A 61 -3.29 -19.60 4.87
CA ASN A 61 -3.00 -18.17 4.71
C ASN A 61 -3.51 -17.63 3.36
N PRO A 62 -4.83 -17.47 3.23
CA PRO A 62 -5.43 -17.22 1.94
C PRO A 62 -5.29 -15.74 1.55
N THR A 63 -5.23 -15.45 0.25
CA THR A 63 -4.84 -14.13 -0.29
C THR A 63 -5.70 -12.96 0.23
N TRP A 64 -7.00 -13.17 0.40
CA TRP A 64 -7.99 -12.25 0.95
C TRP A 64 -7.87 -11.93 2.45
N LEU A 65 -6.88 -12.48 3.18
CA LEU A 65 -6.61 -12.15 4.59
C LEU A 65 -5.19 -11.54 4.80
N LYS A 66 -4.48 -11.23 3.72
CA LYS A 66 -3.05 -10.87 3.79
C LYS A 66 -2.78 -9.44 4.22
N GLN A 67 -3.70 -8.49 3.97
CA GLN A 67 -3.49 -7.10 4.35
C GLN A 67 -3.87 -6.85 5.80
N PRO A 68 -3.18 -5.91 6.48
CA PRO A 68 -3.58 -5.49 7.81
C PRO A 68 -4.99 -4.87 7.75
N GLY A 69 -5.96 -5.52 8.39
CA GLY A 69 -7.37 -5.10 8.39
C GLY A 69 -8.32 -6.05 7.64
N ASP A 70 -7.81 -6.92 6.75
CA ASP A 70 -8.66 -7.83 5.97
C ASP A 70 -9.47 -8.79 6.85
N VAL A 71 -8.90 -9.23 7.97
CA VAL A 71 -9.58 -10.10 8.95
C VAL A 71 -10.86 -9.44 9.49
N ALA A 72 -10.80 -8.15 9.80
CA ALA A 72 -11.95 -7.42 10.32
C ALA A 72 -13.04 -7.29 9.23
N THR A 73 -12.64 -6.96 8.00
CA THR A 73 -13.55 -6.87 6.85
C THR A 73 -14.19 -8.22 6.52
N ALA A 74 -13.41 -9.29 6.52
CA ALA A 74 -13.89 -10.64 6.27
C ALA A 74 -14.86 -11.10 7.37
N ALA A 75 -14.55 -10.83 8.65
CA ALA A 75 -15.42 -11.13 9.78
C ALA A 75 -16.75 -10.37 9.68
N PHE A 76 -16.70 -9.07 9.32
CA PHE A 76 -17.91 -8.26 9.12
C PHE A 76 -18.77 -8.81 7.97
N GLY A 77 -18.16 -9.11 6.82
CA GLY A 77 -18.86 -9.70 5.68
C GLY A 77 -19.50 -11.04 6.01
N ALA A 78 -18.79 -11.92 6.72
CA ALA A 78 -19.32 -13.20 7.18
C ALA A 78 -20.51 -13.02 8.13
N GLY A 79 -20.43 -12.07 9.07
CA GLY A 79 -21.53 -11.74 9.98
C GLY A 79 -22.78 -11.27 9.25
N LEU A 80 -22.62 -10.41 8.24
CA LEU A 80 -23.74 -9.91 7.44
C LEU A 80 -24.44 -11.04 6.65
N VAL A 81 -23.66 -11.93 6.04
CA VAL A 81 -24.20 -13.09 5.30
C VAL A 81 -24.94 -14.05 6.25
N ALA A 82 -24.35 -14.35 7.41
CA ALA A 82 -24.98 -15.22 8.40
C ALA A 82 -26.31 -14.63 8.90
N TYR A 83 -26.34 -13.32 9.20
CA TYR A 83 -27.56 -12.63 9.60
C TYR A 83 -28.63 -12.69 8.51
N GLY A 84 -28.27 -12.43 7.26
CA GLY A 84 -29.16 -12.56 6.11
C GLY A 84 -29.71 -13.98 5.96
N ALA A 85 -28.87 -15.00 6.13
CA ALA A 85 -29.29 -16.40 6.05
C ALA A 85 -30.33 -16.78 7.13
N VAL A 86 -30.17 -16.26 8.34
CA VAL A 86 -31.17 -16.43 9.41
C VAL A 86 -32.50 -15.79 9.03
N LEU A 87 -32.49 -14.55 8.54
CA LEU A 87 -33.70 -13.86 8.11
C LEU A 87 -34.39 -14.58 6.95
N CYS A 88 -33.63 -15.05 5.96
CA CYS A 88 -34.15 -15.85 4.86
C CYS A 88 -34.81 -17.13 5.37
N SER A 89 -34.18 -17.85 6.30
CA SER A 89 -34.73 -19.08 6.89
C SER A 89 -36.06 -18.82 7.62
N VAL A 90 -36.14 -17.74 8.40
CA VAL A 90 -37.38 -17.31 9.06
C VAL A 90 -38.45 -16.91 8.04
N GLY A 91 -38.06 -16.20 6.97
CA GLY A 91 -38.93 -15.84 5.87
C GLY A 91 -39.53 -17.06 5.17
N PHE A 92 -38.70 -18.05 4.83
CA PHE A 92 -39.13 -19.31 4.24
C PHE A 92 -40.08 -20.09 5.16
N TYR A 93 -39.81 -20.14 6.46
CA TYR A 93 -40.72 -20.78 7.42
C TYR A 93 -42.09 -20.10 7.45
N ARG A 94 -42.13 -18.76 7.47
CA ARG A 94 -43.38 -17.99 7.47
C ARG A 94 -44.16 -18.15 6.18
N LEU A 95 -43.47 -18.15 5.03
CA LEU A 95 -44.06 -18.43 3.72
C LEU A 95 -44.68 -19.83 3.68
N ALA A 96 -43.95 -20.85 4.14
CA ALA A 96 -44.41 -22.24 4.14
C ALA A 96 -45.62 -22.48 5.06
N THR A 97 -45.68 -21.78 6.20
CA THR A 97 -46.76 -21.94 7.19
C THR A 97 -47.91 -20.95 7.02
N GLY A 98 -47.80 -20.02 6.07
CA GLY A 98 -48.80 -18.96 5.84
C GLY A 98 -48.94 -17.95 6.98
N LYS A 99 -48.01 -17.94 7.94
CA LYS A 99 -48.05 -17.09 9.15
C LYS A 99 -47.43 -15.71 8.88
N GLY A 100 -47.98 -14.66 9.52
CA GLY A 100 -47.38 -13.31 9.51
C GLY A 100 -47.79 -12.42 8.34
N LYS A 101 -48.90 -12.74 7.66
CA LYS A 101 -49.57 -11.79 6.77
C LYS A 101 -50.18 -10.68 7.64
N LYS A 102 -50.01 -9.42 7.25
CA LYS A 102 -50.77 -8.31 7.87
C LYS A 102 -52.23 -8.50 7.46
N GLU A 103 -53.13 -8.46 8.43
CA GLU A 103 -54.56 -8.28 8.17
C GLU A 103 -54.79 -6.98 7.39
#